data_AF-A0A9X5B6V4-F1
#
_entry.id   AF-A0A9X5B6V4-F1
#
_cell.length_a   1.000
_cell.length_b   1.000
_cell.length_c   1.000
_cell.angle_alpha   90.00
_cell.angle_beta   90.00
_cell.angle_gamma   90.00
#
_symmetry.space_group_name_H-M   'P 1'
#
loop_
_entity.id
_entity.type
_entity.pdbx_description
1 polymer ?
#
loop_
_entity_poly.entity_id
_entity_poly.type
_entity_poly.pdbx_seq_one_letter_code
_entity_poly.pdbx_strand_id
1 'polypeptide(L)'
;MKLLTAQGFGLSAGWVGSALLAVVLTGCGGGGSGAPDEGSADVPPSEDAVELADSMALDESQTITISAAEAEKLELSGDVPSISISKVREGVFRIRLGDVDRPVSFTLKARADNGNLLESAKIKVANTSAEDLVKEAELIVERTETVIDLHEDRRYVAHVLDLLYLRGDITKSRKQTLLTDYDDGSEAWKFSARSRADYVETSLNNYLSGDVGDWALQPAVDSFQSEMETAGDLNLANIETIPDSASDFAPDLTGTTIQYRPETHSFSRFHGSERFGQTKSGTFRFDDAYVWLREIAHDSGKLMCASSTTSSSTSF
;
A
#
# COMPACT_ATOMS: atom_id res chain seq x y z
N MET A 1 -2.88 43.83 -24.30
CA MET A 1 -2.94 42.89 -25.44
C MET A 1 -1.54 42.40 -25.75
N LYS A 2 -1.13 41.27 -25.16
CA LYS A 2 0.11 40.55 -25.49
C LYS A 2 -0.27 39.09 -25.62
N LEU A 3 -0.14 38.55 -26.84
CA LEU A 3 -0.20 37.12 -27.12
C LEU A 3 1.08 36.48 -26.57
N LEU A 4 0.92 35.38 -25.84
CA LEU A 4 1.97 34.39 -25.62
C LEU A 4 1.37 33.02 -25.93
N THR A 5 1.88 32.45 -27.01
CA THR A 5 1.59 31.14 -27.58
C THR A 5 2.30 30.09 -26.72
N ALA A 6 1.55 29.18 -26.09
CA ALA A 6 2.12 28.01 -25.42
C ALA A 6 2.00 26.80 -26.35
N GLN A 7 3.16 26.18 -26.62
CA GLN A 7 3.31 24.98 -27.42
C GLN A 7 2.74 23.77 -26.66
N GLY A 8 1.90 22.99 -27.34
CA GLY A 8 1.39 21.72 -26.84
C GLY A 8 2.50 20.66 -26.84
N PHE A 9 2.80 20.13 -25.66
CA PHE A 9 3.51 18.86 -25.51
C PHE A 9 2.50 17.73 -25.65
N GLY A 10 2.68 16.92 -26.69
CA GLY A 10 2.04 15.63 -26.80
C GLY A 10 2.76 14.62 -25.92
N LEU A 11 2.00 13.90 -25.09
CA LEU A 11 2.45 12.66 -24.49
C LEU A 11 1.49 11.55 -24.94
N SER A 12 2.01 10.73 -25.84
CA SER A 12 1.50 9.40 -26.16
C SER A 12 2.24 8.40 -25.28
N ALA A 13 1.52 7.66 -24.44
CA ALA A 13 1.96 6.34 -23.96
C ALA A 13 0.73 5.58 -23.46
N GLY A 14 0.37 4.52 -24.20
CA GLY A 14 -0.73 3.64 -23.84
C GLY A 14 -0.39 2.83 -22.60
N TRP A 15 -1.27 2.91 -21.60
CA TRP A 15 -1.31 2.01 -20.47
C TRP A 15 -1.77 0.63 -20.95
N VAL A 16 -0.83 -0.32 -21.06
CA VAL A 16 -1.16 -1.74 -21.17
C VAL A 16 -1.25 -2.26 -19.74
N GLY A 17 -2.47 -2.31 -19.21
CA GLY A 17 -2.77 -2.98 -17.94
C GLY A 17 -2.36 -4.45 -18.04
N SER A 18 -1.26 -4.80 -17.37
CA SER A 18 -0.87 -6.21 -17.20
C SER A 18 -1.67 -6.78 -16.04
N ALA A 19 -2.71 -7.55 -16.37
CA ALA A 19 -3.43 -8.36 -15.40
C ALA A 19 -2.44 -9.36 -14.76
N LEU A 20 -2.21 -9.21 -13.46
CA LEU A 20 -1.43 -10.12 -12.65
C LEU A 20 -2.27 -11.39 -12.41
N LEU A 21 -2.08 -12.40 -13.25
CA LEU A 21 -2.68 -13.72 -13.04
C LEU A 21 -1.82 -14.46 -12.02
N ALA A 22 -2.15 -14.32 -10.73
CA ALA A 22 -1.54 -15.09 -9.66
C ALA A 22 -2.00 -16.55 -9.75
N VAL A 23 -1.13 -17.46 -10.19
CA VAL A 23 -1.35 -18.91 -10.04
C VAL A 23 -1.04 -19.26 -8.59
N VAL A 24 -2.06 -19.22 -7.73
CA VAL A 24 -1.94 -19.68 -6.34
C VAL A 24 -1.90 -21.21 -6.34
N LEU A 25 -0.71 -21.77 -6.17
CA LEU A 25 -0.52 -23.20 -5.88
C LEU A 25 -1.06 -23.49 -4.46
N THR A 26 -2.32 -23.90 -4.38
CA THR A 26 -2.93 -24.33 -3.11
C THR A 26 -2.54 -25.78 -2.81
N GLY A 27 -1.48 -25.96 -2.02
CA GLY A 27 -1.13 -27.24 -1.41
C GLY A 27 -2.05 -27.56 -0.23
N CYS A 28 -3.02 -28.46 -0.44
CA CYS A 28 -3.84 -29.06 0.60
C CYS A 28 -3.06 -30.20 1.27
N GLY A 29 -2.55 -29.98 2.49
CA GLY A 29 -1.83 -30.98 3.26
C GLY A 29 -2.42 -31.14 4.67
N GLY A 30 -3.33 -32.09 4.83
CA GLY A 30 -3.86 -32.51 6.13
C GLY A 30 -2.88 -33.44 6.86
N GLY A 31 -2.77 -33.28 8.19
CA GLY A 31 -1.93 -34.12 9.04
C GLY A 31 -2.67 -34.57 10.30
N GLY A 32 -3.10 -35.84 10.30
CA GLY A 32 -3.60 -36.57 11.45
C GLY A 32 -2.46 -37.19 12.27
N SER A 33 -2.72 -37.34 13.57
CA SER A 33 -1.85 -37.81 14.64
C SER A 33 -1.40 -39.28 14.54
N GLY A 34 -0.10 -39.54 14.76
CA GLY A 34 0.48 -40.87 15.00
C GLY A 34 1.83 -40.78 15.71
N ALA A 35 2.03 -41.61 16.73
CA ALA A 35 3.12 -41.61 17.72
C ALA A 35 4.49 -42.11 17.16
N PRO A 36 5.60 -42.02 17.92
CA PRO A 36 6.96 -42.01 17.38
C PRO A 36 7.54 -43.41 17.18
N ASP A 37 8.23 -43.61 16.05
CA ASP A 37 9.14 -44.73 15.83
C ASP A 37 10.55 -44.19 15.56
N GLU A 38 11.50 -44.57 16.42
CA GLU A 38 12.93 -44.37 16.24
C GLU A 38 13.46 -45.40 15.22
N GLY A 39 13.93 -44.94 14.05
CA GLY A 39 14.50 -45.86 13.05
C GLY A 39 14.81 -45.23 11.70
N SER A 40 15.96 -44.56 11.60
CA SER A 40 16.77 -44.30 10.40
C SER A 40 16.22 -44.77 9.04
N ALA A 41 15.72 -43.82 8.25
CA ALA A 41 15.92 -43.74 6.80
C ALA A 41 15.65 -42.30 6.33
N ASP A 42 16.69 -41.60 5.89
CA ASP A 42 16.60 -40.39 5.07
C ASP A 42 15.86 -40.75 3.77
N VAL A 43 14.53 -40.67 3.80
CA VAL A 43 13.74 -40.57 2.59
C VAL A 43 13.50 -39.08 2.40
N PRO A 44 14.19 -38.39 1.47
CA PRO A 44 13.87 -37.00 1.21
C PRO A 44 12.40 -36.95 0.78
N PRO A 45 11.62 -35.96 1.25
CA PRO A 45 10.27 -35.76 0.73
C PRO A 45 10.37 -35.71 -0.80
N SER A 46 9.45 -36.37 -1.50
CA SER A 46 9.29 -36.14 -2.93
C SER A 46 8.92 -34.66 -3.09
N GLU A 47 9.93 -33.81 -3.24
CA GLU A 47 9.72 -32.41 -3.53
C GLU A 47 9.06 -32.36 -4.89
N ASP A 48 7.78 -31.96 -4.92
CA ASP A 48 7.05 -31.69 -6.13
C ASP A 48 7.80 -30.59 -6.88
N ALA A 49 8.60 -31.03 -7.86
CA ALA A 49 9.38 -30.14 -8.69
C ALA A 49 8.45 -29.48 -9.70
N VAL A 50 8.43 -28.14 -9.73
CA VAL A 50 7.67 -27.38 -10.72
C VAL A 50 8.46 -27.37 -12.03
N GLU A 51 7.83 -27.68 -13.16
CA GLU A 51 8.51 -27.58 -14.47
C GLU A 51 8.94 -26.13 -14.76
N LEU A 52 10.11 -25.96 -15.36
CA LEU A 52 10.59 -24.64 -15.77
C LEU A 52 9.70 -24.10 -16.90
N ALA A 53 8.88 -23.11 -16.58
CA ALA A 53 8.01 -22.44 -17.56
C ALA A 53 8.70 -21.22 -18.18
N ASP A 54 8.28 -20.81 -19.38
CA ASP A 54 8.80 -19.62 -20.08
C ASP A 54 8.80 -18.34 -19.22
N SER A 55 7.86 -18.24 -18.28
CA SER A 55 7.79 -17.16 -17.31
C SER A 55 7.26 -17.66 -15.96
N MET A 56 7.86 -17.19 -14.87
CA MET A 56 7.41 -17.48 -13.50
C MET A 56 7.38 -16.20 -12.67
N ALA A 57 6.42 -16.09 -11.77
CA ALA A 57 6.37 -15.07 -10.72
C ALA A 57 6.54 -15.78 -9.38
N LEU A 58 7.48 -15.29 -8.57
CA LEU A 58 7.88 -15.86 -7.29
C LEU A 58 7.88 -14.77 -6.23
N ASP A 59 7.70 -15.18 -4.99
CA ASP A 59 7.84 -14.27 -3.85
C ASP A 59 9.28 -14.32 -3.33
N GLU A 60 9.75 -13.23 -2.76
CA GLU A 60 11.04 -13.22 -2.07
C GLU A 60 11.07 -14.19 -0.89
N SER A 61 12.27 -14.50 -0.40
CA SER A 61 12.47 -15.45 0.71
C SER A 61 11.91 -16.88 0.46
N GLN A 62 11.44 -17.18 -0.75
CA GLN A 62 10.91 -18.48 -1.13
C GLN A 62 12.03 -19.45 -1.52
N THR A 63 11.85 -20.73 -1.18
CA THR A 63 12.63 -21.84 -1.76
C THR A 63 11.73 -22.65 -2.67
N ILE A 64 12.16 -22.86 -3.92
CA ILE A 64 11.45 -23.66 -4.91
C ILE A 64 12.36 -24.73 -5.49
N THR A 65 11.76 -25.86 -5.85
CA THR A 65 12.44 -26.93 -6.59
C THR A 65 11.89 -26.93 -8.01
N ILE A 66 12.77 -26.76 -9.00
CA ILE A 66 12.44 -26.69 -10.42
C ILE A 66 12.96 -27.92 -11.14
N SER A 67 12.16 -28.45 -12.05
CA SER A 67 12.55 -29.45 -13.05
C SER A 67 12.87 -28.78 -14.38
N ALA A 68 14.08 -28.98 -14.87
CA ALA A 68 14.60 -28.52 -16.15
C ALA A 68 15.22 -29.72 -16.87
N ALA A 69 14.42 -30.40 -17.70
CA ALA A 69 14.80 -31.69 -18.28
C ALA A 69 16.10 -31.58 -19.09
N GLU A 70 16.99 -32.58 -18.96
CA GLU A 70 18.30 -32.64 -19.63
C GLU A 70 19.30 -31.53 -19.24
N ALA A 71 18.90 -30.60 -18.36
CA ALA A 71 19.76 -29.55 -17.89
C ALA A 71 20.72 -30.06 -16.81
N GLU A 72 21.99 -29.74 -17.00
CA GLU A 72 23.07 -30.03 -16.07
C GLU A 72 23.41 -28.82 -15.19
N LYS A 73 23.11 -27.62 -15.67
CA LYS A 73 23.35 -26.36 -14.96
C LYS A 73 22.24 -25.35 -15.23
N LEU A 74 21.89 -24.58 -14.20
CA LEU A 74 21.13 -23.35 -14.33
C LEU A 74 22.04 -22.15 -14.12
N GLU A 75 21.87 -21.12 -14.96
CA GLU A 75 22.62 -19.87 -14.90
C GLU A 75 21.68 -18.67 -14.87
N LEU A 76 22.02 -17.68 -14.07
CA LEU A 76 21.31 -16.40 -14.02
C LEU A 76 21.89 -15.44 -15.07
N SER A 77 21.03 -14.67 -15.73
CA SER A 77 21.46 -13.52 -16.52
C SER A 77 21.70 -12.33 -15.60
N GLY A 78 22.96 -11.91 -15.46
CA GLY A 78 23.33 -10.77 -14.62
C GLY A 78 23.62 -11.16 -13.18
N ASP A 79 24.00 -10.16 -12.39
CA ASP A 79 24.24 -10.31 -10.96
C ASP A 79 22.95 -9.95 -10.22
N VAL A 80 22.21 -10.96 -9.79
CA VAL A 80 21.03 -10.78 -8.96
C VAL A 80 21.42 -11.15 -7.53
N PRO A 81 21.54 -10.17 -6.62
CA PRO A 81 21.88 -10.46 -5.25
C PRO A 81 20.80 -11.37 -4.62
N SER A 82 21.21 -12.13 -3.62
CA SER A 82 20.29 -12.96 -2.80
C SER A 82 19.67 -14.18 -3.51
N ILE A 83 20.14 -14.60 -4.68
CA ILE A 83 19.67 -15.85 -5.32
C ILE A 83 20.75 -16.93 -5.24
N SER A 84 20.39 -18.10 -4.73
CA SER A 84 21.25 -19.28 -4.73
C SER A 84 20.59 -20.45 -5.46
N ILE A 85 21.36 -21.12 -6.30
CA ILE A 85 20.92 -22.27 -7.08
C ILE A 85 21.81 -23.46 -6.73
N SER A 86 21.18 -24.59 -6.43
CA SER A 86 21.87 -25.85 -6.16
C SER A 86 21.24 -26.99 -6.95
N LYS A 87 22.07 -27.86 -7.54
CA LYS A 87 21.58 -29.08 -8.19
C LYS A 87 21.19 -30.07 -7.10
N VAL A 88 19.95 -30.54 -7.13
CA VAL A 88 19.46 -31.58 -6.20
C VAL A 88 19.73 -32.96 -6.79
N ARG A 89 19.39 -33.15 -8.07
CA ARG A 89 19.66 -34.34 -8.87
C ARG A 89 19.63 -33.99 -10.37
N GLU A 90 19.78 -34.98 -11.24
CA GLU A 90 19.72 -34.77 -12.70
C GLU A 90 18.41 -34.09 -13.11
N GLY A 91 18.53 -32.99 -13.87
CA GLY A 91 17.40 -32.18 -14.31
C GLY A 91 16.59 -31.49 -13.20
N VAL A 92 17.02 -31.53 -11.93
CA VAL A 92 16.28 -30.93 -10.80
C VAL A 92 17.16 -30.03 -9.96
N PHE A 93 16.70 -28.80 -9.76
CA PHE A 93 17.45 -27.74 -9.10
C PHE A 93 16.61 -27.11 -8.00
N ARG A 94 17.25 -26.79 -6.87
CA ARG A 94 16.65 -26.00 -5.80
C ARG A 94 17.15 -24.57 -5.94
N ILE A 95 16.20 -23.65 -6.06
CA ILE A 95 16.43 -22.21 -6.10
C ILE A 95 15.94 -21.63 -4.78
N ARG A 96 16.82 -20.93 -4.07
CA ARG A 96 16.48 -20.16 -2.87
C ARG A 96 16.63 -18.69 -3.19
N LEU A 97 15.51 -17.99 -3.10
CA LEU A 97 15.41 -16.55 -3.16
C LEU A 97 15.60 -16.02 -1.74
N GLY A 98 16.42 -14.98 -1.59
CA GLY A 98 16.49 -14.18 -0.37
C GLY A 98 15.61 -12.95 -0.49
N ASP A 99 15.73 -12.06 0.48
CA ASP A 99 15.02 -10.79 0.49
C ASP A 99 15.53 -9.88 -0.62
N VAL A 100 14.60 -9.16 -1.24
CA VAL A 100 14.88 -8.16 -2.27
C VAL A 100 14.25 -6.83 -1.85
N ASP A 101 14.97 -5.73 -2.04
CA ASP A 101 14.47 -4.39 -1.69
C ASP A 101 13.62 -3.75 -2.80
N ARG A 102 13.27 -4.52 -3.85
CA ARG A 102 12.44 -4.12 -4.99
C ARG A 102 12.03 -5.32 -5.83
N PRO A 103 11.01 -5.21 -6.68
CA PRO A 103 10.74 -6.18 -7.72
C PRO A 103 11.98 -6.39 -8.62
N VAL A 104 12.38 -7.65 -8.81
CA VAL A 104 13.50 -8.00 -9.69
C VAL A 104 13.03 -8.90 -10.81
N SER A 105 13.51 -8.64 -12.03
CA SER A 105 13.30 -9.52 -13.18
C SER A 105 14.64 -10.02 -13.71
N PHE A 106 14.77 -11.33 -13.90
CA PHE A 106 15.97 -11.93 -14.50
C PHE A 106 15.61 -13.11 -15.40
N THR A 107 16.57 -13.57 -16.19
CA THR A 107 16.42 -14.78 -17.03
C THR A 107 17.22 -15.91 -16.41
N LEU A 108 16.56 -17.03 -16.18
CA LEU A 108 17.16 -18.29 -15.81
C LEU A 108 17.43 -19.10 -17.08
N LYS A 109 18.65 -19.56 -17.28
CA LYS A 109 19.07 -20.32 -18.47
C LYS A 109 19.46 -21.73 -18.07
N ALA A 110 18.78 -22.72 -18.63
CA ALA A 110 19.14 -24.12 -18.44
C ALA A 110 20.09 -24.57 -19.55
N ARG A 111 21.18 -25.22 -19.16
CA ARG A 111 22.22 -25.66 -20.09
C ARG A 111 22.53 -27.14 -19.92
N ALA A 112 22.81 -27.80 -21.04
CA ALA A 112 23.41 -29.13 -21.06
C ALA A 112 24.88 -29.09 -20.62
N ASP A 113 25.48 -30.26 -20.37
CA ASP A 113 26.88 -30.41 -19.97
C ASP A 113 27.87 -29.76 -20.97
N ASN A 114 27.53 -29.82 -22.26
CA ASN A 114 28.33 -29.22 -23.33
C ASN A 114 28.19 -27.69 -23.42
N GLY A 115 27.40 -27.07 -22.55
CA GLY A 115 27.15 -25.63 -22.51
C GLY A 115 26.05 -25.12 -23.45
N ASN A 116 25.43 -25.98 -24.26
CA ASN A 116 24.32 -25.59 -25.11
C ASN A 116 23.14 -25.11 -24.27
N LEU A 117 22.52 -23.99 -24.70
CA LEU A 117 21.27 -23.51 -24.11
C LEU A 117 20.15 -24.45 -24.52
N LEU A 118 19.44 -25.02 -23.53
CA LEU A 118 18.28 -25.88 -23.75
C LEU A 118 17.00 -25.06 -23.70
N GLU A 119 16.85 -24.29 -22.63
CA GLU A 119 15.67 -23.49 -22.35
C GLU A 119 16.04 -22.24 -21.55
N SER A 120 15.12 -21.27 -21.56
CA SER A 120 15.27 -20.05 -20.77
C SER A 120 13.93 -19.58 -20.25
N ALA A 121 13.88 -19.18 -18.99
CA ALA A 121 12.69 -18.68 -18.32
C ALA A 121 12.91 -17.25 -17.82
N LYS A 122 11.89 -16.40 -17.96
CA LYS A 122 11.85 -15.09 -17.31
C LYS A 122 11.28 -15.23 -15.91
N ILE A 123 12.08 -14.94 -14.90
CA ILE A 123 11.66 -14.98 -13.50
C ILE A 123 11.43 -13.55 -13.02
N LYS A 124 10.27 -13.31 -12.41
CA LYS A 124 9.96 -12.10 -11.67
C LYS A 124 9.89 -12.45 -10.18
N VAL A 125 10.61 -11.72 -9.35
CA VAL A 125 10.56 -11.84 -7.89
C VAL A 125 9.87 -10.60 -7.34
N ALA A 126 8.80 -10.80 -6.57
CA ALA A 126 8.10 -9.75 -5.86
C ALA A 126 8.76 -9.46 -4.51
N ASN A 127 8.91 -8.18 -4.17
CA ASN A 127 9.23 -7.74 -2.81
C ASN A 127 7.94 -7.72 -1.99
N THR A 128 7.61 -8.84 -1.36
CA THR A 128 6.39 -8.98 -0.55
C THR A 128 6.46 -8.21 0.76
N SER A 129 7.66 -7.95 1.29
CA SER A 129 7.88 -7.23 2.54
C SER A 129 7.51 -5.76 2.45
N ALA A 130 7.54 -5.19 1.24
CA ALA A 130 7.12 -3.82 0.95
C ALA A 130 5.65 -3.69 0.51
N GLU A 131 4.82 -4.74 0.63
CA GLU A 131 3.42 -4.71 0.17
C GLU A 131 2.61 -3.54 0.78
N ASP A 132 2.78 -3.30 2.09
CA ASP A 132 2.09 -2.21 2.77
C ASP A 132 2.59 -0.82 2.32
N LEU A 133 3.90 -0.70 2.08
CA LEU A 133 4.51 0.53 1.56
C LEU A 133 3.99 0.85 0.14
N VAL A 134 3.88 -0.16 -0.72
CA VAL A 134 3.33 -0.02 -2.07
C VAL A 134 1.87 0.40 -2.02
N LYS A 135 1.04 -0.27 -1.20
CA LYS A 135 -0.38 0.08 -1.04
C LYS A 135 -0.56 1.51 -0.52
N GLU A 136 0.28 1.95 0.41
CA GLU A 136 0.24 3.32 0.89
C GLU A 136 0.60 4.31 -0.21
N ALA A 137 1.69 4.06 -0.96
CA ALA A 137 2.10 4.90 -2.07
C ALA A 137 1.00 4.99 -3.14
N GLU A 138 0.37 3.87 -3.51
CA GLU A 138 -0.77 3.82 -4.43
C GLU A 138 -1.95 4.67 -3.91
N LEU A 139 -2.30 4.54 -2.63
CA LEU A 139 -3.36 5.35 -2.03
C LEU A 139 -3.05 6.84 -2.14
N ILE A 140 -1.82 7.26 -1.83
CA ILE A 140 -1.40 8.65 -1.94
C ILE A 140 -1.61 9.14 -3.38
N VAL A 141 -1.09 8.42 -4.37
CA VAL A 141 -1.19 8.80 -5.79
C VAL A 141 -2.65 8.89 -6.25
N GLU A 142 -3.46 7.89 -5.92
CA GLU A 142 -4.85 7.83 -6.38
C GLU A 142 -5.75 8.85 -5.68
N ARG A 143 -5.45 9.20 -4.43
CA ARG A 143 -6.38 9.88 -3.53
C ARG A 143 -5.88 11.19 -2.95
N THR A 144 -4.78 11.74 -3.48
CA THR A 144 -4.19 13.00 -3.00
C THR A 144 -5.24 14.08 -2.75
N GLU A 145 -6.10 14.39 -3.74
CA GLU A 145 -7.11 15.46 -3.58
C GLU A 145 -8.13 15.17 -2.46
N THR A 146 -8.53 13.91 -2.28
CA THR A 146 -9.44 13.52 -1.20
C THR A 146 -8.76 13.60 0.18
N VAL A 147 -7.47 13.25 0.24
CA VAL A 147 -6.67 13.29 1.47
C VAL A 147 -6.44 14.74 1.90
N ILE A 148 -6.03 15.62 0.98
CA ILE A 148 -5.72 17.03 1.29
C ILE A 148 -6.98 17.91 1.49
N ASP A 149 -8.17 17.41 1.15
CA ASP A 149 -9.43 18.09 1.48
C ASP A 149 -9.84 17.93 2.96
N LEU A 150 -9.13 17.08 3.72
CA LEU A 150 -9.28 16.93 5.17
C LEU A 150 -10.74 16.77 5.61
N HIS A 151 -11.50 15.98 4.84
CA HIS A 151 -12.95 15.81 5.04
C HIS A 151 -13.32 15.34 6.44
N GLU A 152 -12.47 14.52 7.06
CA GLU A 152 -12.66 14.01 8.43
C GLU A 152 -12.73 15.16 9.45
N ASP A 153 -11.74 16.06 9.44
CA ASP A 153 -11.69 17.22 10.34
C ASP A 153 -12.87 18.17 10.07
N ARG A 154 -13.21 18.42 8.80
CA ARG A 154 -14.34 19.29 8.44
C ARG A 154 -15.68 18.75 8.94
N ARG A 155 -15.90 17.44 8.83
CA ARG A 155 -17.10 16.75 9.33
C ARG A 155 -17.15 16.78 10.85
N TYR A 156 -16.00 16.59 11.50
CA TYR A 156 -15.89 16.72 12.95
C TYR A 156 -16.34 18.11 13.41
N VAL A 157 -15.78 19.17 12.83
CA VAL A 157 -16.18 20.55 13.16
C VAL A 157 -17.67 20.77 12.93
N ALA A 158 -18.19 20.35 11.78
CA ALA A 158 -19.62 20.50 11.49
C ALA A 158 -20.51 19.79 12.52
N HIS A 159 -20.14 18.57 12.91
CA HIS A 159 -20.87 17.79 13.91
C HIS A 159 -20.85 18.46 15.29
N VAL A 160 -19.68 18.91 15.74
CA VAL A 160 -19.55 19.60 17.05
C VAL A 160 -20.35 20.90 17.07
N LEU A 161 -20.30 21.69 15.99
CA LEU A 161 -21.09 22.92 15.87
C LEU A 161 -22.60 22.65 15.82
N ASP A 162 -23.02 21.52 15.24
CA ASP A 162 -24.42 21.08 15.28
C ASP A 162 -24.89 20.81 16.72
N LEU A 163 -24.07 20.11 17.51
CA LEU A 163 -24.39 19.83 18.91
C LEU A 163 -24.48 21.12 19.76
N LEU A 164 -23.52 22.04 19.60
CA LEU A 164 -23.57 23.35 20.26
C LEU A 164 -24.84 24.14 19.89
N TYR A 165 -25.24 24.11 18.62
CA TYR A 165 -26.45 24.78 18.16
C TYR A 165 -27.71 24.14 18.76
N LEU A 166 -27.80 22.81 18.77
CA LEU A 166 -28.95 22.08 19.32
C LEU A 166 -29.08 22.26 20.83
N ARG A 167 -27.96 22.40 21.55
CA ARG A 167 -27.95 22.73 22.99
C ARG A 167 -28.29 24.19 23.27
N GLY A 168 -28.11 25.06 22.29
CA GLY A 168 -28.41 26.49 22.38
C GLY A 168 -27.22 27.37 22.81
N ASP A 169 -25.99 26.83 22.82
CA ASP A 169 -24.80 27.62 23.19
C ASP A 169 -24.38 28.59 22.09
N ILE A 170 -24.68 28.24 20.84
CA ILE A 170 -24.45 29.10 19.69
C ILE A 170 -25.73 29.32 18.90
N THR A 171 -25.83 30.50 18.28
CA THR A 171 -26.92 30.78 17.34
C THR A 171 -26.66 30.15 15.97
N LYS A 172 -27.71 29.98 15.17
CA LYS A 172 -27.59 29.54 13.77
C LYS A 172 -26.62 30.42 12.97
N SER A 173 -26.67 31.75 13.18
CA SER A 173 -25.77 32.68 12.51
C SER A 173 -24.31 32.43 12.91
N ARG A 174 -24.05 32.21 14.20
CA ARG A 174 -22.69 31.92 14.68
C ARG A 174 -22.17 30.60 14.13
N LYS A 175 -23.01 29.55 14.09
CA LYS A 175 -22.68 28.27 13.44
C LYS A 175 -22.26 28.49 11.98
N GLN A 176 -23.04 29.23 11.21
CA GLN A 176 -22.73 29.48 9.79
C GLN A 176 -21.42 30.25 9.63
N THR A 177 -21.18 31.26 10.47
CA THR A 177 -19.89 31.98 10.50
C THR A 177 -18.74 31.03 10.78
N LEU A 178 -18.81 30.20 11.83
CA LEU A 178 -17.75 29.24 12.15
C LEU A 178 -17.51 28.20 11.04
N LEU A 179 -18.57 27.76 10.35
CA LEU A 179 -18.43 26.85 9.20
C LEU A 179 -17.85 27.53 7.95
N THR A 180 -18.09 28.83 7.77
CA THR A 180 -17.55 29.61 6.65
C THR A 180 -16.12 30.09 6.92
N ASP A 181 -15.83 30.42 8.18
CA ASP A 181 -14.50 30.80 8.66
C ASP A 181 -13.58 29.57 8.84
N TYR A 182 -14.14 28.36 8.83
CA TYR A 182 -13.36 27.12 8.74
C TYR A 182 -12.64 27.10 7.38
N ASP A 183 -11.41 27.58 7.42
CA ASP A 183 -10.47 27.54 6.32
C ASP A 183 -9.65 26.26 6.48
N ASP A 184 -9.91 25.24 5.66
CA ASP A 184 -9.13 23.98 5.63
C ASP A 184 -7.67 24.18 5.17
N GLY A 185 -7.26 25.44 5.02
CA GLY A 185 -5.91 25.91 5.14
C GLY A 185 -5.40 26.50 3.82
N SER A 186 -4.43 27.39 3.97
CA SER A 186 -3.70 28.06 2.90
C SER A 186 -3.40 27.14 1.70
N GLU A 187 -3.72 27.59 0.49
CA GLU A 187 -3.32 26.94 -0.78
C GLU A 187 -1.83 26.55 -0.84
N ALA A 188 -0.97 27.20 -0.03
CA ALA A 188 0.45 26.88 0.05
C ALA A 188 0.74 25.45 0.56
N TRP A 189 0.04 24.98 1.61
CA TRP A 189 0.29 23.63 2.14
C TRP A 189 -0.28 22.57 1.20
N LYS A 190 -1.47 22.80 0.63
CA LYS A 190 -2.08 21.92 -0.39
C LYS A 190 -1.17 21.77 -1.61
N PHE A 191 -0.55 22.87 -2.04
CA PHE A 191 0.46 22.84 -3.11
C PHE A 191 1.69 21.99 -2.71
N SER A 192 2.19 22.14 -1.47
CA SER A 192 3.28 21.30 -0.96
C SER A 192 2.90 19.82 -0.97
N ALA A 193 1.73 19.46 -0.43
CA ALA A 193 1.23 18.09 -0.38
C ALA A 193 1.10 17.46 -1.77
N ARG A 194 0.56 18.19 -2.76
CA ARG A 194 0.52 17.73 -4.15
C ARG A 194 1.92 17.48 -4.71
N SER A 195 2.86 18.38 -4.47
CA SER A 195 4.25 18.18 -4.89
C SER A 195 4.90 16.96 -4.22
N ARG A 196 4.52 16.62 -2.98
CA ARG A 196 4.98 15.39 -2.31
C ARG A 196 4.33 14.14 -2.90
N ALA A 197 3.04 14.21 -3.26
CA ALA A 197 2.37 13.13 -3.95
C ALA A 197 2.99 12.84 -5.33
N ASP A 198 3.34 13.87 -6.11
CA ASP A 198 4.06 13.71 -7.38
C ASP A 198 5.41 13.00 -7.19
N TYR A 199 6.09 13.27 -6.06
CA TYR A 199 7.32 12.59 -5.69
C TYR A 199 7.07 11.11 -5.34
N VAL A 200 6.00 10.80 -4.61
CA VAL A 200 5.55 9.43 -4.35
C VAL A 200 5.24 8.70 -5.65
N GLU A 201 4.49 9.31 -6.58
CA GLU A 201 4.16 8.72 -7.88
C GLU A 201 5.43 8.36 -8.68
N THR A 202 6.37 9.31 -8.76
CA THR A 202 7.63 9.09 -9.47
C THR A 202 8.44 7.95 -8.84
N SER A 203 8.57 7.95 -7.51
CA SER A 203 9.29 6.90 -6.79
C SER A 203 8.62 5.53 -6.89
N LEU A 204 7.28 5.48 -6.83
CA LEU A 204 6.50 4.25 -7.00
C LEU A 204 6.69 3.67 -8.40
N ASN A 205 6.62 4.49 -9.45
CA ASN A 205 6.84 4.04 -10.82
C ASN A 205 8.27 3.48 -11.04
N ASN A 206 9.28 4.14 -10.48
CA ASN A 206 10.67 3.65 -10.52
C ASN A 206 10.83 2.35 -9.72
N TYR A 207 10.16 2.24 -8.57
CA TYR A 207 10.18 1.06 -7.72
C TYR A 207 9.54 -0.15 -8.42
N LEU A 208 8.34 0.02 -8.97
CA LEU A 208 7.62 -1.04 -9.72
C LEU A 208 8.37 -1.49 -10.97
N SER A 209 9.21 -0.62 -11.54
CA SER A 209 10.09 -0.93 -12.67
C SER A 209 11.39 -1.65 -12.24
N GLY A 210 11.67 -1.73 -10.94
CA GLY A 210 12.90 -2.30 -10.38
C GLY A 210 14.13 -1.39 -10.47
N ASP A 211 13.93 -0.09 -10.75
CA ASP A 211 15.00 0.90 -10.91
C ASP A 211 15.50 1.43 -9.55
N VAL A 212 14.62 1.52 -8.56
CA VAL A 212 14.94 1.94 -7.18
C VAL A 212 14.37 0.95 -6.17
N GLY A 213 14.97 0.91 -4.98
CA GLY A 213 14.52 0.06 -3.86
C GLY A 213 13.62 0.78 -2.87
N ASP A 214 13.24 0.08 -1.82
CA ASP A 214 12.49 0.60 -0.66
C ASP A 214 13.13 1.87 -0.10
N TRP A 215 14.47 1.96 -0.16
CA TRP A 215 15.25 3.13 0.25
C TRP A 215 14.87 4.43 -0.45
N ALA A 216 14.24 4.38 -1.63
CA ALA A 216 13.77 5.55 -2.38
C ALA A 216 12.26 5.76 -2.25
N LEU A 217 11.48 4.68 -2.16
CA LEU A 217 10.03 4.76 -2.01
C LEU A 217 9.63 5.22 -0.61
N GLN A 218 10.24 4.66 0.43
CA GLN A 218 9.92 4.99 1.83
C GLN A 218 10.10 6.48 2.12
N PRO A 219 11.24 7.14 1.80
CA PRO A 219 11.39 8.57 2.07
C PRO A 219 10.39 9.45 1.30
N ALA A 220 9.90 9.00 0.15
CA ALA A 220 8.86 9.73 -0.59
C ALA A 220 7.52 9.67 0.15
N VAL A 221 7.13 8.48 0.63
CA VAL A 221 5.94 8.28 1.45
C VAL A 221 6.05 9.04 2.77
N ASP A 222 7.17 8.92 3.48
CA ASP A 222 7.42 9.65 4.74
C ASP A 222 7.32 11.17 4.54
N SER A 223 7.80 11.68 3.41
CA SER A 223 7.72 13.11 3.10
C SER A 223 6.29 13.58 2.87
N PHE A 224 5.41 12.73 2.32
CA PHE A 224 3.99 13.06 2.19
C PHE A 224 3.29 12.96 3.55
N GLN A 225 3.57 11.91 4.34
CA GLN A 225 3.03 11.77 5.70
C GLN A 225 3.37 12.98 6.59
N SER A 226 4.62 13.44 6.58
CA SER A 226 5.05 14.61 7.37
C SER A 226 4.30 15.90 6.97
N GLU A 227 3.96 16.06 5.69
CA GLU A 227 3.12 17.17 5.23
C GLU A 227 1.68 17.02 5.74
N MET A 228 1.13 15.80 5.75
CA MET A 228 -0.21 15.53 6.30
C MET A 228 -0.29 15.76 7.80
N GLU A 229 0.76 15.45 8.56
CA GLU A 229 0.86 15.79 9.99
C GLU A 229 0.83 17.31 10.18
N THR A 230 1.63 18.05 9.39
CA THR A 230 1.64 19.52 9.42
C THR A 230 0.27 20.11 9.07
N ALA A 231 -0.40 19.57 8.05
CA ALA A 231 -1.75 19.97 7.67
C ALA A 231 -2.77 19.68 8.79
N GLY A 232 -2.62 18.53 9.46
CA GLY A 232 -3.41 18.18 10.62
C GLY A 232 -3.22 19.17 11.78
N ASP A 233 -2.00 19.62 12.05
CA ASP A 233 -1.71 20.60 13.09
C ASP A 233 -2.28 21.98 12.76
N LEU A 234 -2.21 22.41 11.49
CA LEU A 234 -2.84 23.64 11.02
C LEU A 234 -4.36 23.58 11.20
N ASN A 235 -4.99 22.45 10.89
CA ASN A 235 -6.42 22.27 11.09
C ASN A 235 -6.83 22.20 12.56
N LEU A 236 -5.97 21.70 13.47
CA LEU A 236 -6.25 21.75 14.90
C LEU A 236 -6.45 23.18 15.39
N ALA A 237 -5.66 24.15 14.88
CA ALA A 237 -5.85 25.55 15.22
C ALA A 237 -7.24 26.08 14.83
N ASN A 238 -7.85 25.57 13.76
CA ASN A 238 -9.24 25.89 13.40
C ASN A 238 -10.24 25.24 14.38
N ILE A 239 -9.96 24.03 14.85
CA ILE A 239 -10.79 23.33 15.83
C ILE A 239 -10.75 24.06 17.18
N GLU A 240 -9.62 24.65 17.55
CA GLU A 240 -9.49 25.49 18.76
C GLU A 240 -10.35 26.76 18.73
N THR A 241 -10.91 27.15 17.56
CA THR A 241 -11.87 28.27 17.47
C THR A 241 -13.29 27.88 17.90
N ILE A 242 -13.56 26.58 18.08
CA ILE A 242 -14.84 26.09 18.60
C ILE A 242 -14.97 26.56 20.06
N PRO A 243 -16.16 27.06 20.48
CA PRO A 243 -16.38 27.49 21.85
C PRO A 243 -16.01 26.43 22.90
N ASP A 244 -15.36 26.84 24.00
CA ASP A 244 -14.95 25.98 25.12
C ASP A 244 -16.06 25.08 25.67
N SER A 245 -17.32 25.51 25.55
CA SER A 245 -18.49 24.73 25.95
C SER A 245 -18.61 23.39 25.19
N ALA A 246 -17.93 23.21 24.06
CA ALA A 246 -17.88 21.95 23.34
C ALA A 246 -17.14 20.85 24.11
N SER A 247 -16.23 21.20 25.04
CA SER A 247 -15.45 20.23 25.81
C SER A 247 -16.28 19.25 26.64
N ASP A 248 -17.55 19.56 26.90
CA ASP A 248 -18.50 18.66 27.57
C ASP A 248 -18.79 17.37 26.78
N PHE A 249 -18.56 17.35 25.47
CA PHE A 249 -18.88 16.21 24.59
C PHE A 249 -17.88 15.99 23.44
N ALA A 250 -17.16 17.02 23.02
CA ALA A 250 -16.13 16.92 22.01
C ALA A 250 -14.83 16.40 22.64
N PRO A 251 -14.19 15.36 22.08
CA PRO A 251 -12.90 14.91 22.56
C PRO A 251 -11.86 16.01 22.41
N ASP A 252 -10.93 16.05 23.35
CA ASP A 252 -9.69 16.78 23.18
C ASP A 252 -8.86 16.11 22.06
N LEU A 253 -8.54 16.88 21.02
CA LEU A 253 -7.76 16.46 19.88
C LEU A 253 -6.28 16.85 19.99
N THR A 254 -5.87 17.54 21.06
CA THR A 254 -4.46 17.87 21.29
C THR A 254 -3.60 16.61 21.26
N GLY A 255 -2.51 16.65 20.48
CA GLY A 255 -1.59 15.52 20.31
C GLY A 255 -2.08 14.42 19.36
N THR A 256 -3.20 14.62 18.67
CA THR A 256 -3.61 13.75 17.56
C THR A 256 -3.02 14.26 16.25
N THR A 257 -2.61 13.36 15.36
CA THR A 257 -2.08 13.69 14.04
C THR A 257 -2.84 12.93 12.96
N ILE A 258 -2.81 13.43 11.72
CA ILE A 258 -3.35 12.72 10.56
C ILE A 258 -2.25 11.82 10.03
N GLN A 259 -2.53 10.53 9.95
CA GLN A 259 -1.57 9.55 9.45
C GLN A 259 -2.28 8.45 8.68
N TYR A 260 -1.54 7.77 7.82
CA TYR A 260 -2.04 6.57 7.15
C TYR A 260 -2.28 5.46 8.17
N ARG A 261 -3.39 4.76 8.01
CA ARG A 261 -3.80 3.61 8.82
C ARG A 261 -3.93 2.39 7.92
N PRO A 262 -3.02 1.41 8.01
CA PRO A 262 -3.07 0.20 7.20
C PRO A 262 -4.38 -0.58 7.39
N GLU A 263 -4.95 -0.59 8.59
CA GLU A 263 -6.16 -1.37 8.91
C GLU A 263 -7.42 -0.84 8.21
N THR A 264 -7.43 0.45 7.86
CA THR A 264 -8.57 1.10 7.19
C THR A 264 -8.22 1.63 5.80
N HIS A 265 -6.98 1.44 5.35
CA HIS A 265 -6.43 1.95 4.08
C HIS A 265 -6.79 3.42 3.84
N SER A 266 -6.59 4.26 4.86
CA SER A 266 -6.99 5.67 4.81
C SER A 266 -6.11 6.55 5.69
N PHE A 267 -5.99 7.83 5.34
CA PHE A 267 -5.51 8.87 6.25
C PHE A 267 -6.62 9.23 7.24
N SER A 268 -6.31 9.16 8.54
CA SER A 268 -7.29 9.44 9.60
C SER A 268 -6.59 9.97 10.85
N ARG A 269 -7.24 10.89 11.54
CA ARG A 269 -6.87 11.37 12.87
C ARG A 269 -7.46 10.48 13.96
N PHE A 270 -8.65 9.93 13.70
CA PHE A 270 -9.43 9.21 14.71
C PHE A 270 -9.10 7.72 14.76
N HIS A 271 -8.94 7.06 13.60
CA HIS A 271 -8.52 5.65 13.59
C HIS A 271 -7.09 5.50 14.08
N GLY A 272 -6.80 4.42 14.80
CA GLY A 272 -5.47 4.07 15.31
C GLY A 272 -4.97 4.92 16.49
N SER A 273 -5.74 5.91 16.94
CA SER A 273 -5.45 6.65 18.17
C SER A 273 -5.90 5.87 19.39
N GLU A 274 -4.95 5.53 20.28
CA GLU A 274 -5.24 4.86 21.58
C GLU A 274 -6.15 5.71 22.49
N ARG A 275 -6.27 7.01 22.20
CA ARG A 275 -7.16 7.92 22.91
C ARG A 275 -8.63 7.65 22.62
N PHE A 276 -8.95 7.19 21.41
CA PHE A 276 -10.32 7.05 20.95
C PHE A 276 -10.77 5.59 20.86
N GLY A 277 -9.85 4.65 21.02
CA GLY A 277 -10.14 3.24 20.91
C GLY A 277 -8.88 2.38 20.93
N GLN A 278 -9.02 1.15 20.46
CA GLN A 278 -7.93 0.17 20.45
C GLN A 278 -8.04 -0.77 19.25
N THR A 279 -6.89 -1.21 18.74
CA THR A 279 -6.82 -2.25 17.71
C THR A 279 -6.87 -3.63 18.37
N LYS A 280 -7.87 -4.43 18.02
CA LYS A 280 -8.04 -5.82 18.48
C LYS A 280 -8.16 -6.73 17.27
N SER A 281 -7.24 -7.70 17.17
CA SER A 281 -7.21 -8.66 16.06
C SER A 281 -7.17 -7.99 14.68
N GLY A 282 -6.35 -6.93 14.53
CA GLY A 282 -6.21 -6.19 13.28
C GLY A 282 -7.37 -5.26 12.92
N THR A 283 -8.35 -5.08 13.82
CA THR A 283 -9.46 -4.14 13.61
C THR A 283 -9.48 -3.08 14.71
N PHE A 284 -9.44 -1.81 14.32
CA PHE A 284 -9.63 -0.71 15.25
C PHE A 284 -11.09 -0.64 15.73
N ARG A 285 -11.27 -0.45 17.03
CA ARG A 285 -12.58 -0.26 17.65
C ARG A 285 -12.56 0.98 18.52
N PHE A 286 -13.43 1.94 18.20
CA PHE A 286 -13.70 3.08 19.06
C PHE A 286 -14.26 2.63 20.41
N ASP A 287 -13.83 3.30 21.47
CA ASP A 287 -14.46 3.18 22.78
C ASP A 287 -15.88 3.76 22.76
N ASP A 288 -16.75 3.32 23.67
CA ASP A 288 -18.17 3.69 23.68
C ASP A 288 -18.39 5.22 23.72
N ALA A 289 -17.52 5.95 24.43
CA ALA A 289 -17.56 7.41 24.51
C ALA A 289 -17.30 8.11 23.16
N TYR A 290 -16.66 7.43 22.22
CA TYR A 290 -16.19 7.98 20.94
C TYR A 290 -16.77 7.25 19.73
N VAL A 291 -17.79 6.40 19.93
CA VAL A 291 -18.36 5.59 18.85
C VAL A 291 -18.89 6.43 17.69
N TRP A 292 -19.32 7.67 17.96
CA TRP A 292 -19.81 8.62 16.95
C TRP A 292 -18.70 9.11 16.01
N LEU A 293 -17.43 9.12 16.44
CA LEU A 293 -16.28 9.42 15.57
C LEU A 293 -16.16 8.42 14.42
N ARG A 294 -16.73 7.21 14.57
CA ARG A 294 -16.81 6.24 13.49
C ARG A 294 -17.55 6.82 12.29
N GLU A 295 -18.68 7.49 12.46
CA GLU A 295 -19.44 8.03 11.32
C GLU A 295 -18.67 9.14 10.60
N ILE A 296 -17.89 9.91 11.36
CA ILE A 296 -17.03 10.96 10.83
C ILE A 296 -15.86 10.37 10.04
N ALA A 297 -15.23 9.32 10.57
CA ALA A 297 -14.07 8.66 9.96
C ALA A 297 -14.44 7.62 8.88
N HIS A 298 -15.68 7.09 8.87
CA HIS A 298 -16.08 5.96 8.02
C HIS A 298 -16.24 6.34 6.55
N ASP A 299 -16.75 7.53 6.26
CA ASP A 299 -16.85 7.98 4.87
C ASP A 299 -15.50 8.41 4.30
N SER A 300 -14.51 8.72 5.14
CA SER A 300 -13.12 8.80 4.69
C SER A 300 -12.73 7.46 4.05
N GLY A 301 -13.01 6.33 4.72
CA GLY A 301 -12.78 4.98 4.19
C GLY A 301 -13.61 4.63 2.94
N LYS A 302 -14.92 4.98 2.89
CA LYS A 302 -15.74 4.72 1.68
C LYS A 302 -15.32 5.55 0.47
N LEU A 303 -14.90 6.81 0.68
CA LEU A 303 -14.35 7.63 -0.39
C LEU A 303 -13.04 7.04 -0.94
N MET A 304 -12.24 6.37 -0.10
CA MET A 304 -11.00 5.68 -0.50
C MET A 304 -11.24 4.31 -1.16
N CYS A 305 -12.24 3.52 -0.72
CA CYS A 305 -12.47 2.17 -1.24
C CYS A 305 -13.30 2.10 -2.55
N ALA A 306 -13.76 3.23 -3.10
CA ALA A 306 -14.74 3.23 -4.20
C ALA A 306 -14.16 3.16 -5.64
N SER A 307 -12.87 2.88 -5.86
CA SER A 307 -12.24 2.97 -7.21
C SER A 307 -12.26 1.70 -8.08
N SER A 308 -12.82 0.55 -7.65
CA SER A 308 -12.85 -0.66 -8.48
C SER A 308 -14.26 -1.13 -8.86
N THR A 309 -15.09 -0.21 -9.38
CA THR A 309 -16.28 -0.63 -10.15
C THR A 309 -15.92 -0.63 -11.62
N THR A 310 -15.29 -1.71 -12.09
CA THR A 310 -15.10 -1.98 -13.51
C THR A 310 -16.47 -2.06 -14.18
N SER A 311 -16.85 -1.02 -14.92
CA SER A 311 -18.04 -1.04 -15.76
C SER A 311 -17.82 -2.06 -16.88
N SER A 312 -18.34 -3.28 -16.71
CA SER A 312 -18.49 -4.23 -17.81
C SER A 312 -19.55 -3.67 -18.76
N SER A 313 -19.12 -2.95 -19.80
CA SER A 313 -19.98 -2.59 -20.92
C SER A 313 -20.25 -3.85 -21.73
N THR A 314 -21.47 -4.36 -21.60
CA THR A 314 -21.99 -5.40 -22.48
C THR A 314 -22.08 -4.82 -23.89
N SER A 315 -21.25 -5.33 -24.80
CA SER A 315 -21.37 -5.05 -26.23
C SER A 315 -22.57 -5.83 -26.79
N PHE A 316 -23.40 -5.16 -27.58
CA PHE A 316 -24.29 -5.78 -28.55
C PHE A 316 -23.61 -5.80 -29.92
#